data_AF-A0A9P8IAJ2-F1
#
_entry.id   AF-A0A9P8IAJ2-F1
#
_cell.length_a   1.000
_cell.length_b   1.000
_cell.length_c   1.000
_cell.angle_alpha   90.00
_cell.angle_beta   90.00
_cell.angle_gamma   90.00
#
_symmetry.space_group_name_H-M   'P 1'
#
loop_
_entity.id
_entity.type
_entity.pdbx_description
1 polymer ?
#
loop_
_entity_poly.entity_id
_entity_poly.type
_entity_poly.pdbx_seq_one_letter_code
_entity_poly.pdbx_strand_id
1 'polypeptide(L)'
;MVPTDAHFIPYRKPAHPSSPSSPPINGRIFVLKFSSSSQRHFFWMQSKSQSAQGEPDYWSARDKKIGELIDQLLQGEDVDIFTALAAVPQEPYPDPDDDESMEDVEGTGHPGGHHEGGSGGAGPGATGGDIREEGEDAREGGADGARA
;
A
#
# COMPACT_ATOMS: atom_id res chain seq x y z
N MET A 1 22.80 14.10 -14.72
CA MET A 1 21.70 14.42 -15.66
C MET A 1 21.92 15.83 -16.17
N VAL A 2 21.64 16.10 -17.45
CA VAL A 2 21.54 17.47 -17.97
C VAL A 2 20.13 17.97 -17.60
N PRO A 3 19.97 19.17 -17.01
CA PRO A 3 18.64 19.75 -16.80
C PRO A 3 17.83 19.74 -18.09
N THR A 4 16.50 19.58 -18.00
CA THR A 4 15.54 19.56 -19.13
C THR A 4 15.70 18.41 -20.15
N ASP A 5 16.71 17.55 -20.00
CA ASP A 5 16.95 16.44 -20.92
C ASP A 5 16.10 15.19 -20.61
N ALA A 6 15.40 15.18 -19.48
CA ALA A 6 14.59 14.04 -19.05
C ALA A 6 13.13 14.42 -18.86
N HIS A 7 12.24 13.49 -19.21
CA HIS A 7 10.80 13.60 -18.98
C HIS A 7 10.30 12.42 -18.15
N PHE A 8 9.41 12.71 -17.21
CA PHE A 8 8.79 11.73 -16.33
C PHE A 8 7.30 11.59 -16.63
N ILE A 9 6.94 10.56 -17.40
CA ILE A 9 5.58 10.42 -17.94
C ILE A 9 4.97 9.06 -17.61
N PRO A 10 3.63 8.95 -17.50
CA PRO A 10 2.96 7.66 -17.34
C PRO A 10 3.31 6.74 -18.51
N TYR A 11 3.77 5.52 -18.20
CA TYR A 11 4.05 4.52 -19.21
C TYR A 11 2.73 3.90 -19.69
N ARG A 12 2.33 4.26 -20.91
CA ARG A 12 1.23 3.60 -21.62
C ARG A 12 1.84 2.75 -22.72
N LYS A 13 1.52 1.45 -22.76
CA LYS A 13 1.89 0.61 -23.90
C LYS A 13 1.22 1.19 -25.15
N PRO A 14 1.98 1.43 -26.23
CA PRO A 14 1.36 1.84 -27.49
C PRO A 14 0.46 0.71 -27.99
N ALA A 15 -0.79 1.04 -28.33
CA ALA A 15 -1.68 0.10 -29.01
C ALA A 15 -1.05 -0.23 -30.37
N HIS A 16 -0.38 -1.39 -30.47
CA HIS A 16 0.23 -1.80 -31.73
C HIS A 16 -0.86 -2.38 -32.64
N PRO A 17 -1.02 -1.88 -33.88
CA PRO A 17 -2.14 -2.27 -34.75
C PRO A 17 -2.15 -3.76 -35.11
N SER A 18 -1.00 -4.44 -35.06
CA SER A 18 -0.91 -5.88 -35.33
C SER A 18 -0.97 -6.79 -34.10
N SER A 19 -1.08 -6.22 -32.89
CA SER A 19 -1.20 -7.00 -31.66
C SER A 19 -2.08 -6.27 -30.64
N PRO A 20 -3.41 -6.30 -30.85
CA PRO A 20 -4.38 -5.65 -29.95
C PRO A 20 -4.41 -6.28 -28.55
N SER A 21 -3.81 -7.46 -28.38
CA SER A 21 -3.70 -8.20 -27.12
C SER A 21 -2.28 -8.12 -26.56
N SER A 22 -1.81 -6.91 -26.30
CA SER A 22 -0.68 -6.78 -25.36
C SER A 22 -1.21 -7.11 -23.96
N PRO A 23 -0.53 -7.96 -23.17
CA PRO A 23 -0.99 -8.30 -21.84
C PRO A 23 -1.12 -7.01 -21.01
N PRO A 24 -2.22 -6.86 -20.23
CA PRO A 24 -2.45 -5.69 -19.40
C PRO A 24 -1.25 -5.48 -18.50
N ILE A 25 -0.84 -4.23 -18.35
CA ILE A 25 0.24 -3.88 -17.43
C ILE A 25 -0.40 -3.79 -16.07
N ASN A 26 -0.30 -4.83 -15.25
CA ASN A 26 -0.87 -4.81 -13.90
C ASN A 26 -0.08 -3.83 -13.02
N GLY A 27 -0.49 -2.56 -12.99
CA GLY A 27 0.03 -1.51 -12.14
C GLY A 27 0.29 -0.17 -12.83
N ARG A 28 0.46 0.86 -11.99
CA ARG A 28 0.88 2.20 -12.41
C ARG A 28 2.40 2.28 -12.55
N ILE A 29 2.86 2.46 -13.78
CA ILE A 29 4.28 2.60 -14.10
C ILE A 29 4.54 3.98 -14.69
N PHE A 30 5.56 4.66 -14.19
CA PHE A 30 6.15 5.84 -14.82
C PHE A 30 7.43 5.47 -15.57
N VAL A 31 7.69 6.19 -16.65
CA VAL A 31 8.96 6.10 -17.38
C VAL A 31 9.70 7.43 -17.30
N LEU A 32 10.96 7.37 -16.90
CA LEU A 32 11.92 8.44 -17.09
C LEU A 32 12.60 8.23 -18.45
N LYS A 33 12.32 9.12 -19.38
CA LYS A 33 12.85 9.08 -20.75
C LYS A 33 13.84 10.23 -20.92
N PHE A 34 15.05 9.91 -21.37
CA PHE A 34 16.03 10.90 -21.79
C PHE A 34 15.84 11.26 -23.26
N SER A 35 16.02 12.54 -23.62
CA SER A 35 15.99 13.01 -25.00
C SER A 35 17.35 12.82 -25.68
N SER A 36 18.44 12.97 -24.91
CA SER A 36 19.81 12.74 -25.37
C SER A 36 20.21 11.27 -25.54
N SER A 37 19.42 10.33 -25.02
CA SER A 37 19.77 8.90 -24.96
C SER A 37 18.55 8.02 -25.23
N SER A 38 18.79 6.81 -25.74
CA SER A 38 17.77 5.77 -25.88
C SER A 38 17.42 5.08 -24.55
N GLN A 39 18.17 5.36 -23.48
CA GLN A 39 17.99 4.78 -22.15
C GLN A 39 16.65 5.22 -21.53
N ARG A 40 15.98 4.27 -20.88
CA ARG A 40 14.71 4.49 -20.16
C ARG A 40 14.79 3.81 -18.80
N HIS A 41 14.27 4.48 -17.78
CA HIS A 41 14.09 3.88 -16.46
C HIS A 41 12.60 3.81 -16.13
N PHE A 42 12.19 2.67 -15.57
CA PHE A 42 10.81 2.42 -15.20
C PHE A 42 10.68 2.43 -13.69
N PHE A 43 9.63 3.08 -13.20
CA PHE A 43 9.32 3.22 -11.79
C PHE A 43 7.90 2.71 -11.56
N TRP A 44 7.77 1.75 -10.65
CA TRP A 44 6.47 1.23 -10.26
C TRP A 44 5.97 1.96 -9.02
N MET A 45 4.70 2.32 -9.03
CA MET A 45 4.08 3.00 -7.91
C MET A 45 3.89 2.04 -6.72
N GLN A 46 4.41 2.43 -5.55
CA GLN A 46 4.32 1.63 -4.32
C GLN A 46 3.00 1.86 -3.55
N SER A 47 2.28 2.95 -3.81
CA SER A 47 1.00 3.23 -3.15
C SER A 47 -0.10 2.28 -3.65
N LYS A 48 -0.99 1.90 -2.73
CA LYS A 48 -2.22 1.17 -3.08
C LYS A 48 -3.08 2.00 -4.04
N SER A 49 -3.80 1.31 -4.92
CA SER A 49 -4.76 1.96 -5.81
C SER A 49 -5.87 2.66 -5.03
N GLN A 50 -6.21 3.88 -5.44
CA GLN A 50 -7.35 4.64 -4.92
C GLN A 50 -8.63 4.40 -5.75
N SER A 51 -8.65 3.41 -6.66
CA SER A 51 -9.87 2.99 -7.35
C SER A 51 -10.87 2.42 -6.34
N ALA A 52 -12.15 2.77 -6.47
CA ALA A 52 -13.22 2.20 -5.66
C ALA A 52 -13.32 0.68 -5.81
N GLN A 53 -12.97 0.15 -6.98
CA GLN A 53 -12.99 -1.27 -7.31
C GLN A 53 -11.61 -1.95 -7.10
N GLY A 54 -10.62 -1.22 -6.60
CA GLY A 54 -9.27 -1.75 -6.33
C GLY A 54 -8.45 -2.04 -7.58
N GLU A 55 -8.81 -1.48 -8.73
CA GLU A 55 -8.11 -1.71 -10.01
C GLU A 55 -6.64 -1.25 -9.92
N PRO A 56 -5.64 -2.12 -10.17
CA PRO A 56 -4.23 -1.78 -10.01
C PRO A 56 -3.73 -0.75 -11.02
N ASP A 57 -4.42 -0.61 -12.16
CA ASP A 57 -4.02 0.24 -13.29
C ASP A 57 -4.67 1.63 -13.22
N TYR A 58 -5.55 1.85 -12.23
CA TYR A 58 -6.25 3.12 -12.06
C TYR A 58 -5.29 4.21 -11.60
N TRP A 59 -5.28 5.34 -12.31
CA TRP A 59 -4.47 6.51 -12.00
C TRP A 59 -5.29 7.54 -11.25
N SER A 60 -5.04 7.69 -9.95
CA SER A 60 -5.70 8.70 -9.11
C SER A 60 -5.26 10.13 -9.47
N ALA A 61 -6.00 11.13 -8.97
CA ALA A 61 -5.60 12.52 -9.08
C ALA A 61 -4.22 12.77 -8.44
N ARG A 62 -3.96 12.12 -7.30
CA ARG A 62 -2.67 12.15 -6.60
C ARG A 62 -1.54 11.60 -7.48
N ASP A 63 -1.76 10.46 -8.12
CA ASP A 63 -0.75 9.79 -8.94
C ASP A 63 -0.34 10.65 -10.13
N LYS A 64 -1.33 11.24 -10.81
CA LYS A 64 -1.11 12.15 -11.94
C LYS A 64 -0.32 13.38 -11.48
N LYS A 65 -0.68 13.96 -10.32
CA LYS A 65 0.01 15.12 -9.76
C LYS A 65 1.47 14.81 -9.43
N ILE A 66 1.77 13.65 -8.85
CA ILE A 66 3.15 13.22 -8.59
C ILE A 66 3.96 13.21 -9.90
N GLY A 67 3.40 12.65 -10.97
CA GLY A 67 4.04 12.63 -12.28
C GLY A 67 4.36 14.02 -12.81
N GLU A 68 3.37 14.92 -12.77
CA GLU A 68 3.54 16.33 -13.18
C GLU A 68 4.63 17.05 -12.38
N LEU A 69 4.60 16.95 -11.05
CA LEU A 69 5.56 17.64 -10.18
C LEU A 69 6.99 17.16 -10.41
N ILE A 70 7.18 15.85 -10.61
CA ILE A 70 8.50 15.30 -10.93
C ILE A 70 8.97 15.79 -12.30
N ASP A 71 8.09 15.81 -13.31
CA ASP A 71 8.46 16.31 -14.64
C ASP A 71 8.85 17.79 -14.59
N GLN A 72 8.09 18.62 -13.88
CA GLN A 72 8.41 20.04 -13.65
C GLN A 72 9.76 20.24 -12.96
N LEU A 73 10.03 19.45 -11.91
CA LEU A 73 11.32 19.47 -11.23
C LEU A 73 12.48 19.12 -12.20
N LEU A 74 12.27 18.15 -13.09
CA LEU A 74 13.25 17.79 -14.12
C LEU A 74 13.43 18.88 -15.19
N GLN A 75 12.40 19.68 -15.45
CA GLN A 75 12.49 20.88 -16.30
C GLN A 75 13.20 22.06 -15.62
N GLY A 76 13.60 21.91 -14.35
CA GLY A 76 14.31 22.94 -13.60
C GLY A 76 13.39 23.97 -12.93
N GLU A 77 12.12 23.64 -12.75
CA GLU A 77 11.20 24.44 -11.92
C GLU A 77 11.46 24.17 -10.43
N ASP A 78 11.50 25.23 -9.61
CA ASP A 78 11.55 25.12 -8.16
C ASP A 78 10.14 24.82 -7.62
N VAL A 79 9.87 23.54 -7.36
CA VAL A 79 8.55 23.07 -6.93
C VAL A 79 8.61 22.44 -5.53
N ASP A 80 7.79 22.93 -4.61
CA ASP A 80 7.57 22.26 -3.32
C ASP A 80 6.56 21.11 -3.49
N ILE A 81 7.11 19.90 -3.64
CA ILE A 81 6.34 18.68 -3.87
C ILE A 81 5.37 18.39 -2.71
N PHE A 82 5.79 18.62 -1.47
CA PHE A 82 4.98 18.24 -0.30
C PHE A 82 3.74 19.13 -0.19
N THR A 83 3.93 20.43 -0.34
CA THR A 83 2.83 21.40 -0.33
C THR A 83 1.87 21.17 -1.51
N ALA A 84 2.41 20.95 -2.71
CA ALA A 84 1.58 20.71 -3.90
C ALA A 84 0.78 19.41 -3.81
N LEU A 85 1.34 18.37 -3.17
CA LEU A 85 0.66 17.09 -3.00
C LEU A 85 -0.42 17.13 -1.91
N ALA A 86 -0.19 17.92 -0.84
CA ALA A 86 -1.17 18.12 0.22
C ALA A 86 -2.44 18.84 -0.27
N ALA A 87 -2.32 19.68 -1.30
CA ALA A 87 -3.44 20.37 -1.92
C ALA A 87 -4.30 19.48 -2.82
N VAL A 88 -3.86 18.24 -3.13
CA VAL A 88 -4.63 17.34 -4.00
C VAL A 88 -5.81 16.77 -3.22
N PRO A 89 -7.06 16.97 -3.70
CA PRO A 89 -8.24 16.35 -3.11
C PRO A 89 -8.07 14.84 -3.03
N GLN A 90 -8.36 14.26 -1.87
CA GLN A 90 -8.51 12.81 -1.79
C GLN A 90 -9.81 12.43 -2.50
N GLU A 91 -9.74 11.48 -3.41
CA GLU A 91 -10.94 10.86 -3.96
C GLU A 91 -11.75 10.29 -2.79
N PRO A 92 -13.09 10.46 -2.75
CA PRO A 92 -13.90 9.90 -1.68
C PRO A 92 -13.69 8.39 -1.65
N TYR A 93 -13.11 7.92 -0.54
CA TYR A 93 -13.11 6.48 -0.26
C TYR A 93 -14.57 6.06 -0.14
N PRO A 94 -15.00 4.97 -0.83
CA PRO A 94 -16.26 4.34 -0.49
C PRO A 94 -16.18 3.98 0.98
N ASP A 95 -17.09 4.56 1.76
CA ASP A 95 -17.25 4.26 3.16
C ASP A 95 -17.50 2.76 3.32
N PRO A 96 -16.65 2.01 4.04
CA PRO A 96 -16.92 0.62 4.38
C PRO A 96 -17.84 0.48 5.61
N ASP A 97 -18.54 1.54 6.04
CA ASP A 97 -19.57 1.46 7.09
C ASP A 97 -20.75 0.54 6.67
N ASP A 98 -20.53 -0.75 6.86
CA ASP A 98 -21.50 -1.71 7.38
C ASP A 98 -20.87 -2.47 8.56
N ASP A 99 -20.05 -1.79 9.38
CA ASP A 99 -19.81 -2.20 10.75
C ASP A 99 -20.52 -1.23 11.70
N GLU A 100 -21.57 -1.77 12.31
CA GLU A 100 -22.48 -1.10 13.22
C GLU A 100 -21.73 -0.21 14.22
N SER A 101 -22.10 1.07 14.26
CA SER A 101 -21.75 1.95 15.36
C SER A 101 -22.19 1.27 16.65
N MET A 102 -21.23 0.83 17.47
CA MET A 102 -21.47 0.39 18.84
C MET A 102 -22.07 1.57 19.60
N GLU A 103 -23.40 1.63 19.61
CA GLU A 103 -24.19 2.67 20.27
C GLU A 103 -23.78 2.65 21.74
N ASP A 104 -23.11 3.72 22.18
CA ASP A 104 -22.76 3.93 23.59
C ASP A 104 -24.02 3.69 24.43
N VAL A 105 -23.95 2.72 25.34
CA VAL A 105 -25.05 2.39 26.24
C VAL A 105 -25.17 3.49 27.30
N GLU A 106 -25.74 4.64 26.92
CA GLU A 106 -26.05 5.71 27.85
C GLU A 106 -27.57 6.00 27.86
N GLY A 107 -28.22 5.40 28.85
CA GLY A 107 -29.62 5.64 29.22
C GLY A 107 -30.18 4.38 29.88
N THR A 108 -30.40 4.30 31.19
CA THR A 108 -31.43 5.07 31.90
C THR A 108 -31.28 4.80 33.40
N GLY A 109 -31.38 5.82 34.25
CA GLY A 109 -31.18 5.69 35.69
C GLY A 109 -32.24 4.84 36.42
N HIS A 110 -31.77 4.09 37.43
CA HIS A 110 -32.56 3.75 38.62
C HIS A 110 -31.64 3.64 39.85
N PRO A 111 -32.00 4.24 41.00
CA PRO A 111 -31.21 4.18 42.22
C PRO A 111 -31.65 3.00 43.10
N GLY A 112 -30.68 2.35 43.75
CA GLY A 112 -30.90 1.57 44.97
C GLY A 112 -30.48 0.10 44.91
N GLY A 113 -29.74 -0.33 45.93
CA GLY A 113 -29.62 -1.75 46.31
C GLY A 113 -28.20 -2.27 46.43
N HIS A 114 -27.63 -2.16 47.62
CA HIS A 114 -26.46 -2.94 48.05
C HIS A 114 -26.74 -4.44 47.95
N HIS A 115 -25.89 -5.20 47.25
CA HIS A 115 -25.73 -6.65 47.49
C HIS A 115 -24.27 -7.08 47.30
N GLU A 116 -23.82 -7.88 48.25
CA GLU A 116 -22.48 -8.38 48.51
C GLU A 116 -21.87 -9.28 47.42
N GLY A 117 -20.53 -9.32 47.41
CA GLY A 117 -19.79 -10.59 47.51
C GLY A 117 -19.57 -11.38 46.21
N GLY A 118 -18.35 -11.30 45.67
CA GLY A 118 -17.87 -12.20 44.62
C GLY A 118 -16.35 -12.25 44.56
N SER A 119 -15.74 -12.96 45.52
CA SER A 119 -14.32 -13.32 45.51
C SER A 119 -14.02 -14.28 44.36
N GLY A 120 -13.28 -13.83 43.35
CA GLY A 120 -12.75 -14.66 42.27
C GLY A 120 -11.22 -14.72 42.33
N GLY A 121 -10.69 -15.43 43.33
CA GLY A 121 -9.24 -15.66 43.45
C GLY A 121 -8.72 -16.54 42.31
N ALA A 122 -7.53 -16.22 41.81
CA ALA A 122 -6.76 -17.09 40.94
C ALA A 122 -6.52 -18.42 41.65
N GLY A 123 -7.11 -19.49 41.13
CA GLY A 123 -6.97 -20.83 41.71
C GLY A 123 -5.51 -21.32 41.60
N PRO A 124 -5.00 -22.05 42.61
CA PRO A 124 -3.69 -22.71 42.55
C PRO A 124 -3.76 -23.89 41.59
N GLY A 125 -3.61 -23.59 40.30
CA GLY A 125 -3.76 -24.57 39.21
C GLY A 125 -3.70 -24.00 37.80
N ALA A 126 -3.53 -22.69 37.64
CA ALA A 126 -3.17 -22.07 36.36
C ALA A 126 -1.72 -22.42 36.02
N THR A 127 -1.51 -23.62 35.50
CA THR A 127 -0.28 -23.97 34.80
C THR A 127 -0.21 -23.07 33.57
N GLY A 128 0.73 -22.13 33.59
CA GLY A 128 1.08 -21.34 32.42
C GLY A 128 1.48 -22.30 31.31
N GLY A 129 0.67 -22.34 30.26
CA GLY A 129 1.01 -23.04 29.02
C GLY A 129 2.33 -22.51 28.46
N ASP A 130 3.09 -23.44 27.89
CA ASP A 130 4.54 -23.48 27.67
C ASP A 130 5.32 -22.17 27.44
N ILE A 131 6.47 -22.11 28.12
CA ILE A 131 7.63 -21.35 27.69
C ILE A 131 8.05 -21.91 26.33
N ARG A 132 7.98 -21.06 25.30
CA ARG A 132 8.55 -21.21 23.96
C ARG A 132 9.83 -22.07 23.97
N GLU A 133 9.70 -23.34 23.63
CA GLU A 133 10.81 -24.23 23.32
C GLU A 133 11.25 -23.98 21.87
N GLU A 134 12.52 -23.60 21.75
CA GLU A 134 13.43 -24.10 20.71
C GLU A 134 13.04 -23.83 19.24
N GLY A 135 13.51 -22.68 18.76
CA GLY A 135 13.90 -22.58 17.36
C GLY A 135 15.34 -23.05 17.20
N GLU A 136 15.60 -24.35 17.10
CA GLU A 136 16.94 -24.90 16.80
C GLU A 136 16.88 -26.22 16.02
N ASP A 137 16.03 -26.37 14.99
CA ASP A 137 16.19 -27.52 14.08
C ASP A 137 17.09 -27.20 12.90
N ALA A 138 18.20 -27.92 12.92
CA ALA A 138 19.41 -27.74 12.16
C ALA A 138 19.20 -27.93 10.66
N ARG A 139 19.91 -27.10 9.91
CA ARG A 139 20.23 -27.32 8.50
C ARG A 139 21.33 -28.37 8.47
N GLU A 140 20.97 -29.65 8.52
CA GLU A 140 21.90 -30.74 8.27
C GLU A 140 21.15 -32.00 7.81
N GLY A 141 21.51 -32.53 6.62
CA GLY A 141 21.09 -33.86 6.19
C GLY A 141 20.44 -33.91 4.80
N GLY A 142 21.25 -33.93 3.75
CA GLY A 142 20.76 -34.16 2.38
C GLY A 142 21.87 -34.32 1.35
N ALA A 143 22.97 -34.97 1.74
CA ALA A 143 23.92 -35.51 0.76
C ALA A 143 23.33 -36.79 0.13
N ASP A 144 23.60 -36.97 -1.16
CA ASP A 144 23.44 -38.19 -1.97
C ASP A 144 22.06 -38.55 -2.54
N GLY A 145 21.75 -37.93 -3.69
CA GLY A 145 20.93 -38.52 -4.75
C GLY A 145 21.79 -38.67 -6.02
N ALA A 146 22.22 -39.91 -6.29
CA ALA A 146 23.21 -40.29 -7.29
C ALA A 146 23.00 -39.72 -8.72
N ARG A 147 24.09 -39.21 -9.29
CA ARG A 147 24.37 -39.16 -10.73
C ARG A 147 25.22 -40.38 -11.09
N ALA A 148 24.71 -41.25 -11.95
CA ALA A 148 25.40 -41.96 -13.04
C ALA A 148 24.44 -42.98 -13.68
#